data_AF-A0AAV8GM49-F1
#
_entry.id   AF-A0AAV8GM49-F1
#
_cell.length_a   1.000
_cell.length_b   1.000
_cell.length_c   1.000
_cell.angle_alpha   90.00
_cell.angle_beta   90.00
_cell.angle_gamma   90.00
#
_symmetry.space_group_name_H-M   'P 1'
#
loop_
_entity.id
_entity.type
_entity.pdbx_description
1 polymer ?
#
loop_
_entity_poly.entity_id
_entity_poly.type
_entity_poly.pdbx_seq_one_letter_code
_entity_poly.pdbx_strand_id
1 'polypeptide(L)'
;MTLYMEEMCVEWNEYGVPLMASFLQMAQKWAEPHLETAKTIWLLLKTYTEPYIHLAWSKSVEWYKTAEIITAPHITKFQEVTYPHIQKVMKILDLYFDRSAELIEAYVEKLIVLMLLYTERVMETYTIFLKSATTYCHQSQANIGEYLNMHELTKKLATKEASALLGLTFLLYCISSQLFCVKKPRKQTRSSCRNHRFCQHKRRHANK
;
A
#
# COMPACT_ATOMS: atom_id res chain seq x y z
N MET A 1 21.89 5.38 57.72
CA MET A 1 20.58 5.34 57.05
C MET A 1 20.00 3.94 56.98
N THR A 2 20.81 2.88 56.81
CA THR A 2 20.36 1.48 56.80
C THR A 2 19.92 0.95 58.17
N LEU A 3 20.64 1.25 59.27
CA LEU A 3 20.30 0.79 60.63
C LEU A 3 18.95 1.31 61.14
N TYR A 4 18.62 2.57 60.85
CA TYR A 4 17.34 3.17 61.26
C TYR A 4 16.14 2.53 60.56
N MET A 5 16.31 2.11 59.31
CA MET A 5 15.28 1.40 58.56
C MET A 5 15.06 -0.01 59.12
N GLU A 6 16.12 -0.67 59.57
CA GLU A 6 16.06 -2.02 60.14
C GLU A 6 15.34 -2.01 61.50
N GLU A 7 15.61 -1.01 62.35
CA GLU A 7 14.95 -0.83 63.65
C GLU A 7 13.46 -0.51 63.51
N MET A 8 13.10 0.37 62.57
CA MET A 8 11.70 0.65 62.24
C MET A 8 10.96 -0.57 61.67
N CYS A 9 11.63 -1.41 60.89
CA CYS A 9 11.04 -2.65 60.38
C CYS A 9 10.79 -3.67 61.49
N VAL A 10 11.69 -3.76 62.48
CA VAL A 10 11.50 -4.65 63.64
C VAL A 10 10.33 -4.17 64.49
N GLU A 11 10.25 -2.87 64.80
CA GLU A 11 9.16 -2.30 65.60
C GLU A 11 7.80 -2.38 64.88
N TRP A 12 7.79 -2.18 63.56
CA TRP A 12 6.61 -2.41 62.73
C TRP A 12 6.16 -3.88 62.75
N ASN A 13 7.09 -4.82 62.71
CA ASN A 13 6.76 -6.23 62.70
C ASN A 13 6.29 -6.73 64.08
N GLU A 14 6.83 -6.16 65.15
CA GLU A 14 6.49 -6.51 66.53
C GLU A 14 5.15 -5.90 66.98
N TYR A 15 4.87 -4.65 66.61
CA TYR A 15 3.66 -3.93 67.08
C TYR A 15 2.69 -3.54 65.96
N GLY A 16 3.20 -3.11 64.81
CA GLY A 16 2.38 -2.62 63.69
C GLY A 16 1.57 -3.73 63.00
N VAL A 17 2.21 -4.86 62.71
CA VAL A 17 1.57 -6.03 62.08
C VAL A 17 0.43 -6.62 62.93
N PRO A 18 0.60 -6.92 64.23
CA PRO A 18 -0.51 -7.44 65.04
C PRO A 18 -1.63 -6.42 65.25
N LEU A 19 -1.30 -5.12 65.36
CA LEU A 19 -2.30 -4.07 65.43
C LEU A 19 -3.16 -4.04 64.16
N MET A 20 -2.51 -4.07 62.98
CA MET A 20 -3.20 -4.11 61.69
C MET A 20 -4.07 -5.37 61.55
N ALA A 21 -3.56 -6.53 61.98
CA ALA A 21 -4.33 -7.78 61.97
C ALA A 21 -5.58 -7.69 62.85
N SER A 22 -5.48 -7.10 64.05
CA SER A 22 -6.62 -6.90 64.95
C SER A 22 -7.66 -5.93 64.37
N PHE A 23 -7.20 -4.86 63.70
CA PHE A 23 -8.05 -3.90 63.03
C PHE A 23 -8.80 -4.54 61.85
N LEU A 24 -8.12 -5.34 61.03
CA LEU A 24 -8.72 -6.10 59.94
C LEU A 24 -9.76 -7.11 60.45
N GLN A 25 -9.47 -7.79 61.56
CA GLN A 25 -10.44 -8.72 62.17
C GLN A 25 -11.69 -7.99 62.67
N MET A 26 -11.54 -6.80 63.25
CA MET A 26 -12.68 -5.98 63.68
C MET A 26 -13.50 -5.46 62.49
N ALA A 27 -12.82 -5.00 61.44
CA ALA A 27 -13.45 -4.57 60.19
C ALA A 27 -14.22 -5.72 59.52
N GLN A 28 -13.66 -6.93 59.53
CA GLN A 28 -14.32 -8.13 59.00
C GLN A 28 -15.58 -8.48 59.81
N LYS A 29 -15.50 -8.50 61.14
CA LYS A 29 -16.67 -8.73 62.01
C LYS A 29 -17.75 -7.67 61.86
N TRP A 30 -17.36 -6.42 61.57
CA TRP A 30 -18.29 -5.35 61.30
C TRP A 30 -18.96 -5.49 59.92
N ALA A 31 -18.22 -5.92 58.90
CA ALA A 31 -18.72 -6.08 57.54
C ALA A 31 -19.59 -7.34 57.34
N GLU A 32 -19.30 -8.42 58.07
CA GLU A 32 -20.00 -9.71 57.97
C GLU A 32 -21.54 -9.62 58.08
N PRO A 33 -22.15 -8.97 59.10
CA PRO A 33 -23.60 -8.84 59.18
C PRO A 33 -24.20 -8.01 58.04
N HIS A 34 -23.47 -7.01 57.53
CA HIS A 34 -23.93 -6.21 56.39
C HIS A 34 -23.90 -7.00 55.09
N LEU A 35 -22.90 -7.87 54.90
CA LEU A 35 -22.82 -8.76 53.76
C LEU A 35 -23.95 -9.79 53.76
N GLU A 36 -24.24 -10.41 54.91
CA GLU A 36 -25.36 -11.36 55.03
C GLU A 36 -26.72 -10.68 54.84
N THR A 37 -26.89 -9.46 55.36
CA THR A 37 -28.10 -8.66 55.12
C THR A 37 -28.24 -8.27 53.65
N ALA A 38 -27.15 -7.88 52.99
CA ALA A 38 -27.17 -7.58 51.56
C ALA A 38 -27.51 -8.83 50.72
N LYS A 39 -26.97 -10.00 51.06
CA LYS A 39 -27.28 -11.27 50.39
C LYS A 39 -28.76 -11.65 50.53
N THR A 40 -29.34 -11.48 51.72
CA THR A 40 -30.76 -11.81 51.94
C THR A 40 -31.69 -10.84 51.20
N ILE A 41 -31.40 -9.53 51.23
CA ILE A 41 -32.14 -8.54 50.43
C ILE A 41 -32.02 -8.85 48.93
N TRP A 42 -30.83 -9.23 48.48
CA TRP A 42 -30.58 -9.61 47.09
C TRP A 42 -31.39 -10.84 46.66
N LEU A 43 -31.38 -11.90 47.48
CA LEU A 43 -32.18 -13.11 47.22
C LEU A 43 -33.68 -12.79 47.18
N LEU A 44 -34.17 -11.97 48.12
CA LEU A 44 -35.57 -11.57 48.17
C LEU A 44 -35.96 -10.77 46.92
N LEU A 45 -35.15 -9.78 46.54
CA LEU A 45 -35.36 -8.98 45.32
C LEU A 45 -35.36 -9.87 44.07
N LYS A 46 -34.43 -10.83 43.97
CA LYS A 46 -34.38 -11.77 42.86
C LYS A 46 -35.67 -12.59 42.78
N THR A 47 -36.10 -13.21 43.89
CA THR A 47 -37.33 -14.02 43.91
C THR A 47 -38.58 -13.21 43.58
N TYR A 48 -38.64 -11.94 44.00
CA TYR A 48 -39.76 -11.06 43.69
C TYR A 48 -39.76 -10.63 42.22
N THR A 49 -38.60 -10.31 41.64
CA THR A 49 -38.48 -9.77 40.28
C THR A 49 -38.49 -10.83 39.19
N GLU A 50 -37.99 -12.04 39.47
CA GLU A 50 -37.92 -13.18 38.55
C GLU A 50 -39.23 -13.47 37.80
N PRO A 51 -40.42 -13.58 38.44
CA PRO A 51 -41.67 -13.81 37.72
C PRO A 51 -42.05 -12.65 36.80
N TYR A 52 -41.78 -11.39 37.18
CA TYR A 52 -42.08 -10.23 36.35
C TYR A 52 -41.17 -10.16 35.13
N ILE A 53 -39.89 -10.51 35.28
CA ILE A 53 -38.94 -10.58 34.17
C ILE A 53 -39.36 -11.70 33.21
N HIS A 54 -39.71 -12.88 33.73
CA HIS A 54 -40.20 -13.98 32.90
C HIS A 54 -41.50 -13.65 32.17
N LEU A 55 -42.43 -12.95 32.82
CA LEU A 55 -43.69 -12.49 32.21
C LEU A 55 -43.44 -11.43 31.13
N ALA A 56 -42.57 -10.46 31.39
CA ALA A 56 -42.22 -9.42 30.42
C ALA A 56 -41.54 -10.05 29.19
N TRP A 57 -40.64 -11.01 29.41
CA TRP A 57 -39.98 -11.76 28.35
C TRP A 57 -40.99 -12.57 27.52
N SER A 58 -41.86 -13.37 28.16
CA SER A 58 -42.84 -14.18 27.44
C SER A 58 -43.79 -13.32 26.60
N LYS A 59 -44.28 -12.20 27.15
CA LYS A 59 -45.13 -11.23 26.43
C LYS A 59 -44.40 -10.58 25.27
N SER A 60 -43.14 -10.21 25.42
CA SER A 60 -42.35 -9.66 24.32
C SER A 60 -42.17 -10.65 23.17
N VAL A 61 -41.97 -11.95 23.47
CA VAL A 61 -41.86 -13.01 22.46
C VAL A 61 -43.19 -13.22 21.73
N GLU A 62 -44.32 -13.20 22.45
CA GLU A 62 -45.66 -13.26 21.83
C GLU A 62 -45.91 -12.08 20.88
N TRP A 63 -45.56 -10.86 21.32
CA TRP A 63 -45.72 -9.66 20.50
C TRP A 63 -44.82 -9.68 19.28
N TYR A 64 -43.57 -10.14 19.42
CA TYR A 64 -42.64 -10.28 18.30
C TYR A 64 -43.17 -11.27 17.25
N LYS A 65 -43.60 -12.47 17.66
CA LYS A 65 -44.19 -13.46 16.74
C LYS A 65 -45.43 -12.91 16.03
N THR A 66 -46.26 -12.16 16.76
CA THR A 66 -47.45 -11.54 16.18
C THR A 66 -47.07 -10.46 15.17
N ALA A 67 -46.08 -9.62 15.50
CA ALA A 67 -45.56 -8.60 14.59
C ALA A 67 -44.92 -9.23 13.34
N GLU A 68 -44.20 -10.34 13.47
CA GLU A 68 -43.63 -11.08 12.35
C GLU A 68 -44.72 -11.59 11.40
N ILE A 69 -45.78 -12.21 11.93
CA ILE A 69 -46.91 -12.69 11.12
C ILE A 69 -47.60 -11.53 10.38
N ILE A 70 -47.78 -10.39 11.05
CA ILE A 70 -48.42 -9.20 10.46
C ILE A 70 -47.53 -8.57 9.39
N THR A 71 -46.21 -8.49 9.63
CA THR A 71 -45.26 -7.79 8.74
C THR A 71 -44.80 -8.64 7.57
N ALA A 72 -44.73 -9.96 7.71
CA ALA A 72 -44.32 -10.89 6.66
C ALA A 72 -45.02 -10.65 5.31
N PRO A 73 -46.36 -10.58 5.19
CA PRO A 73 -47.03 -10.35 3.91
C PRO A 73 -46.74 -8.96 3.31
N HIS A 74 -46.46 -7.96 4.15
CA HIS A 74 -46.09 -6.63 3.67
C HIS A 74 -44.66 -6.60 3.14
N ILE A 75 -43.74 -7.32 3.78
CA ILE A 75 -42.35 -7.46 3.34
C ILE A 75 -42.31 -8.21 2.01
N THR A 76 -43.01 -9.34 1.89
CA THR A 76 -43.06 -10.11 0.63
C THR A 76 -43.69 -9.30 -0.49
N LYS A 77 -44.79 -8.60 -0.24
CA LYS A 77 -45.42 -7.71 -1.24
C LYS A 77 -44.50 -6.57 -1.66
N PHE A 78 -43.76 -5.97 -0.72
CA PHE A 78 -42.76 -4.95 -1.06
C PHE A 78 -41.65 -5.54 -1.95
N GLN A 79 -41.13 -6.71 -1.60
CA GLN A 79 -40.15 -7.42 -2.41
C GLN A 79 -40.68 -7.73 -3.81
N GLU A 80 -41.90 -8.25 -3.94
CA GLU A 80 -42.53 -8.55 -5.23
C GLU A 80 -42.68 -7.31 -6.12
N VAL A 81 -42.97 -6.14 -5.54
CA VAL A 81 -43.07 -4.88 -6.29
C VAL A 81 -41.69 -4.37 -6.67
N THR A 82 -40.73 -4.36 -5.74
CA THR A 82 -39.41 -3.76 -5.95
C THR A 82 -38.48 -4.64 -6.81
N TYR A 83 -38.56 -5.96 -6.67
CA TYR A 83 -37.65 -6.90 -7.32
C TYR A 83 -37.63 -6.79 -8.86
N PRO A 84 -38.77 -6.68 -9.56
CA PRO A 84 -38.78 -6.44 -11.01
C PRO A 84 -38.11 -5.13 -11.43
N HIS A 85 -38.18 -4.08 -10.61
CA HIS A 85 -37.51 -2.81 -10.90
C HIS A 85 -36.00 -2.92 -10.73
N ILE A 86 -35.54 -3.59 -9.66
CA ILE A 86 -34.12 -3.88 -9.45
C ILE A 86 -33.56 -4.71 -10.61
N GLN A 87 -34.27 -5.76 -11.03
CA GLN A 87 -33.85 -6.59 -12.17
C GLN A 87 -33.71 -5.79 -13.47
N LYS A 88 -34.60 -4.83 -13.74
CA LYS A 88 -34.49 -3.94 -14.92
C LYS A 88 -33.23 -3.08 -14.86
N VAL A 89 -32.93 -2.51 -13.69
CA VAL A 89 -31.74 -1.68 -13.49
C VAL A 89 -30.47 -2.53 -13.63
N MET A 90 -30.44 -3.73 -13.04
CA MET A 90 -29.33 -4.67 -13.17
C MET A 90 -29.05 -5.03 -14.63
N LYS A 91 -30.08 -5.34 -15.43
CA LYS A 91 -29.89 -5.62 -16.87
C LYS A 91 -29.27 -4.46 -17.64
N ILE A 92 -29.64 -3.21 -17.33
CA ILE A 92 -29.05 -2.04 -17.98
C ILE A 92 -27.59 -1.89 -17.57
N LEU A 93 -27.30 -2.15 -16.29
CA LEU A 93 -25.94 -2.08 -15.76
C LEU A 93 -25.04 -3.16 -16.37
N ASP A 94 -25.53 -4.39 -16.51
CA ASP A 94 -24.82 -5.49 -17.16
C ASP A 94 -24.47 -5.12 -18.61
N LEU A 95 -25.43 -4.61 -19.38
CA LEU A 95 -25.20 -4.14 -20.75
C LEU A 95 -24.16 -3.00 -20.83
N TYR A 96 -24.13 -2.13 -19.83
CA TYR A 96 -23.12 -1.06 -19.75
C TYR A 96 -21.72 -1.63 -19.46
N PHE A 97 -21.63 -2.60 -18.54
CA PHE A 97 -20.38 -3.29 -18.24
C PHE A 97 -19.86 -4.06 -19.45
N ASP A 98 -20.71 -4.81 -20.15
CA ASP A 98 -20.35 -5.53 -21.37
C ASP A 98 -19.80 -4.58 -22.45
N ARG A 99 -20.51 -3.47 -22.71
CA ARG A 99 -20.04 -2.44 -23.65
C ARG A 99 -18.72 -1.80 -23.20
N SER A 100 -18.54 -1.58 -21.90
CA SER A 100 -17.29 -1.02 -21.38
C SER A 100 -16.12 -2.00 -21.55
N ALA A 101 -16.37 -3.30 -21.38
CA ALA A 101 -15.38 -4.35 -21.59
C ALA A 101 -14.96 -4.41 -23.07
N GLU A 102 -15.90 -4.37 -24.01
CA GLU A 102 -15.63 -4.32 -25.46
C GLU A 102 -14.75 -3.11 -25.84
N LEU A 103 -15.05 -1.93 -25.29
CA LEU A 103 -14.27 -0.72 -25.55
C LEU A 103 -12.84 -0.82 -25.00
N ILE A 104 -12.69 -1.38 -23.80
CA ILE A 104 -11.38 -1.58 -23.16
C ILE A 104 -10.57 -2.61 -23.95
N GLU A 105 -11.19 -3.71 -24.37
CA GLU A 105 -10.54 -4.75 -25.18
C GLU A 105 -10.00 -4.15 -26.50
N ALA A 106 -10.83 -3.41 -27.24
CA ALA A 106 -10.41 -2.75 -28.47
C ALA A 106 -9.28 -1.71 -28.25
N TYR A 107 -9.23 -1.07 -27.09
CA TYR A 107 -8.16 -0.15 -26.75
C TYR A 107 -6.86 -0.88 -26.38
N VAL A 108 -6.96 -1.96 -25.62
CA VAL A 108 -5.84 -2.83 -25.24
C VAL A 108 -5.22 -3.46 -26.47
N GLU A 109 -6.01 -3.97 -27.41
CA GLU A 109 -5.51 -4.51 -28.69
C GLU A 109 -4.69 -3.47 -29.47
N LYS A 110 -5.20 -2.23 -29.58
CA LYS A 110 -4.47 -1.12 -30.23
C LYS A 110 -3.18 -0.77 -29.51
N LEU A 111 -3.20 -0.74 -28.18
CA LEU A 111 -2.00 -0.50 -27.38
C LEU A 111 -0.97 -1.61 -27.55
N ILE A 112 -1.39 -2.87 -27.58
CA ILE A 112 -0.49 -4.01 -27.81
C ILE A 112 0.20 -3.88 -29.17
N VAL A 113 -0.55 -3.57 -30.24
CA VAL A 113 0.03 -3.35 -31.58
C VAL A 113 1.04 -2.20 -31.59
N LEU A 114 0.71 -1.07 -30.94
CA LEU A 114 1.62 0.07 -30.82
C LEU A 114 2.88 -0.28 -30.03
N MET A 115 2.73 -1.02 -28.93
CA MET A 115 3.84 -1.46 -28.09
C MET A 115 4.74 -2.45 -28.85
N LEU A 116 4.18 -3.34 -29.67
CA LEU A 116 4.93 -4.25 -30.52
C LEU A 116 5.80 -3.48 -31.53
N LEU A 117 5.21 -2.50 -32.23
CA LEU A 117 5.93 -1.59 -33.16
C LEU A 117 7.05 -0.80 -32.46
N TYR A 118 6.81 -0.34 -31.24
CA TYR A 118 7.83 0.36 -30.46
C TYR A 118 8.97 -0.59 -30.04
N THR A 119 8.62 -1.80 -29.61
CA THR A 119 9.58 -2.82 -29.20
C THR A 119 10.48 -3.23 -30.36
N GLU A 120 9.95 -3.41 -31.58
CA GLU A 120 10.75 -3.68 -32.77
C GLU A 120 11.77 -2.56 -33.06
N ARG A 121 11.35 -1.29 -32.99
CA ARG A 121 12.26 -0.15 -33.18
C ARG A 121 13.35 -0.09 -32.11
N VAL A 122 12.99 -0.38 -30.86
CA VAL A 122 13.96 -0.44 -29.76
C VAL A 122 14.94 -1.58 -29.97
N MET A 123 14.48 -2.76 -30.39
CA MET A 123 15.34 -3.90 -30.69
C MET A 123 16.29 -3.63 -31.86
N GLU A 124 15.82 -2.96 -32.91
CA GLU A 124 16.67 -2.58 -34.05
C GLU A 124 17.78 -1.61 -33.62
N THR A 125 17.42 -0.54 -32.90
CA THR A 125 18.40 0.43 -32.39
C THR A 125 19.36 -0.21 -31.40
N TYR A 126 18.88 -1.10 -30.53
CA TYR A 126 19.72 -1.88 -29.62
C TYR A 126 20.68 -2.81 -30.37
N THR A 127 20.26 -3.43 -31.46
CA THR A 127 21.12 -4.32 -32.28
C THR A 127 22.22 -3.54 -32.98
N ILE A 128 21.89 -2.34 -33.51
CA ILE A 128 22.88 -1.42 -34.08
C ILE A 128 23.88 -0.99 -33.01
N PHE A 129 23.38 -0.61 -31.83
CA PHE A 129 24.22 -0.25 -30.69
C PHE A 129 25.15 -1.40 -30.30
N LEU A 130 24.62 -2.62 -30.16
CA LEU A 130 25.40 -3.81 -29.82
C LEU A 130 26.50 -4.07 -30.86
N LYS A 131 26.19 -4.02 -32.16
CA LYS A 131 27.19 -4.15 -33.23
C LYS A 131 28.26 -3.07 -33.16
N SER A 132 27.86 -1.82 -32.89
CA SER A 132 28.81 -0.72 -32.77
C SER A 132 29.73 -0.89 -31.56
N ALA A 133 29.18 -1.32 -30.43
CA ALA A 133 29.91 -1.56 -29.20
C ALA A 133 30.89 -2.73 -29.34
N THR A 134 30.47 -3.85 -29.93
CA THR A 134 31.36 -5.01 -30.15
C THR A 134 32.48 -4.66 -31.13
N THR A 135 32.19 -3.91 -32.19
CA THR A 135 33.22 -3.44 -33.13
C THR A 135 34.23 -2.53 -32.42
N TYR A 136 33.76 -1.60 -31.58
CA TYR A 136 34.63 -0.73 -30.80
C TYR A 136 35.47 -1.51 -29.77
N CYS A 137 34.89 -2.50 -29.07
CA CYS A 137 35.63 -3.40 -28.18
C CYS A 137 36.74 -4.15 -28.92
N HIS A 138 36.45 -4.70 -30.10
CA HIS A 138 37.46 -5.41 -30.88
C HIS A 138 38.57 -4.47 -31.36
N GLN A 139 38.22 -3.26 -31.80
CA GLN A 139 39.20 -2.24 -32.19
C GLN A 139 40.06 -1.80 -31.01
N SER A 140 39.47 -1.53 -29.85
CA SER A 140 40.22 -1.12 -28.66
C SER A 140 41.11 -2.25 -28.14
N GLN A 141 40.63 -3.50 -28.16
CA GLN A 141 41.43 -4.67 -27.77
C GLN A 141 42.62 -4.89 -28.71
N ALA A 142 42.43 -4.72 -30.03
CA ALA A 142 43.52 -4.80 -31.01
C ALA A 142 44.56 -3.68 -30.78
N ASN A 143 44.10 -2.45 -30.60
CA ASN A 143 44.97 -1.29 -30.43
C ASN A 143 45.75 -1.34 -29.10
N ILE A 144 45.10 -1.75 -28.01
CA ILE A 144 45.74 -1.98 -26.70
C ILE A 144 46.72 -3.15 -26.80
N GLY A 145 46.39 -4.21 -27.54
CA GLY A 145 47.28 -5.33 -27.81
C GLY A 145 48.56 -4.92 -28.54
N GLU A 146 48.44 -4.07 -29.56
CA GLU A 146 49.60 -3.51 -30.29
C GLU A 146 50.45 -2.60 -29.40
N TYR A 147 49.84 -1.70 -28.63
CA TYR A 147 50.55 -0.82 -27.67
C TYR A 147 51.31 -1.62 -26.60
N LEU A 148 50.71 -2.67 -26.05
CA LEU A 148 51.35 -3.52 -25.04
C LEU A 148 52.55 -4.29 -25.59
N ASN A 149 52.54 -4.62 -26.89
CA ASN A 149 53.60 -5.37 -27.56
C ASN A 149 54.78 -4.47 -27.99
N MET A 150 54.53 -3.16 -28.19
CA MET A 150 55.55 -2.16 -28.52
C MET A 150 56.49 -1.80 -27.34
N HIS A 151 56.06 -2.01 -26.10
CA HIS A 151 56.87 -1.74 -24.91
C HIS A 151 57.45 -3.02 -24.30
N GLU A 152 58.79 -3.11 -24.17
CA GLU A 152 59.49 -4.30 -23.65
C GLU A 152 59.03 -4.75 -22.25
N LEU A 153 58.61 -3.80 -21.39
CA LEU A 153 58.15 -4.08 -20.03
C LEU A 153 56.75 -4.72 -19.98
N THR A 154 55.85 -4.34 -20.89
CA THR A 154 54.46 -4.83 -20.93
C THR A 154 54.27 -6.04 -21.83
N LYS A 155 55.29 -6.39 -22.63
CA LYS A 155 55.29 -7.56 -23.52
C LYS A 155 55.01 -8.88 -22.80
N LYS A 156 55.45 -9.03 -21.54
CA LYS A 156 55.13 -10.19 -20.69
C LYS A 156 53.65 -10.27 -20.28
N LEU A 157 52.93 -9.15 -20.33
CA LEU A 157 51.53 -9.02 -19.93
C LEU A 157 50.57 -9.15 -21.13
N ALA A 158 51.10 -9.27 -22.35
CA ALA A 158 50.34 -9.40 -23.60
C ALA A 158 49.72 -10.80 -23.82
N THR A 159 49.27 -11.45 -22.74
CA THR A 159 48.43 -12.65 -22.82
C THR A 159 46.99 -12.24 -23.16
N LYS A 160 46.33 -12.98 -24.07
CA LYS A 160 44.98 -12.67 -24.60
C LYS A 160 43.92 -12.37 -23.52
N GLU A 161 44.05 -12.97 -22.33
CA GLU A 161 43.12 -12.77 -21.22
C GLU A 161 43.30 -11.43 -20.49
N ALA A 162 44.54 -10.93 -20.38
CA ALA A 162 44.83 -9.66 -19.71
C ALA A 162 44.39 -8.46 -20.57
N SER A 163 44.53 -8.53 -21.89
CA SER A 163 44.05 -7.48 -22.80
C SER A 163 42.52 -7.44 -22.89
N ALA A 164 41.85 -8.59 -22.81
CA ALA A 164 40.40 -8.67 -22.75
C ALA A 164 39.85 -8.00 -21.48
N LEU A 165 40.49 -8.24 -20.32
CA LEU A 165 40.07 -7.67 -19.04
C LEU A 165 40.23 -6.14 -19.01
N LEU A 166 41.36 -5.63 -19.51
CA LEU A 166 41.62 -4.18 -19.61
C LEU A 166 40.64 -3.50 -20.59
N GLY A 167 40.35 -4.13 -21.73
CA GLY A 167 39.38 -3.64 -22.71
C GLY A 167 37.97 -3.53 -22.13
N LEU A 168 37.54 -4.54 -21.35
CA LEU A 168 36.22 -4.52 -20.68
C LEU A 168 36.14 -3.40 -19.63
N THR A 169 37.18 -3.21 -18.82
CA THR A 169 37.23 -2.12 -17.83
C THR A 169 37.20 -0.73 -18.48
N PHE A 170 37.87 -0.55 -19.62
CA PHE A 170 37.83 0.73 -20.34
C PHE A 170 36.46 1.00 -20.95
N LEU A 171 35.78 -0.03 -21.47
CA LEU A 171 34.43 0.09 -22.01
C LEU A 171 33.41 0.48 -20.93
N LEU A 172 33.47 -0.16 -19.76
CA LEU A 172 32.64 0.18 -18.60
C LEU A 172 32.86 1.62 -18.14
N TYR A 173 34.10 2.11 -18.18
CA TYR A 173 34.43 3.51 -17.90
C TYR A 173 33.87 4.49 -18.96
N CYS A 174 33.90 4.13 -20.24
CA CYS A 174 33.28 4.94 -21.30
C CYS A 174 31.76 5.00 -21.19
N ILE A 175 31.09 3.88 -20.91
CA ILE A 175 29.63 3.83 -20.77
C ILE A 175 29.19 4.61 -19.52
N SER A 176 29.88 4.41 -18.39
CA SER A 176 29.59 5.16 -17.16
C SER A 176 29.87 6.66 -17.31
N SER A 177 30.97 7.06 -17.96
CA SER A 177 31.21 8.48 -18.21
C SER A 177 30.15 9.12 -19.13
N GLN A 178 29.62 8.42 -20.14
CA GLN A 178 28.54 8.95 -20.98
C GLN A 178 27.19 9.03 -20.24
N LEU A 179 26.89 8.08 -19.35
CA LEU A 179 25.67 8.09 -18.53
C LEU A 179 25.72 9.13 -17.40
N PHE A 180 26.88 9.31 -16.76
CA PHE A 180 27.06 10.27 -15.66
C PHE A 180 27.43 11.68 -16.16
N CYS A 181 28.07 11.83 -17.32
CA CYS A 181 28.22 13.12 -17.99
C CYS A 181 26.96 13.46 -18.79
N VAL A 182 25.84 13.65 -18.09
CA VAL A 182 24.72 14.43 -18.61
C VAL A 182 25.27 15.84 -18.89
N LYS A 183 25.67 16.08 -20.14
CA LYS A 183 25.95 17.44 -20.59
C LYS A 183 24.67 18.23 -20.34
N LYS A 184 24.71 19.16 -19.38
CA LYS A 184 23.63 20.14 -19.15
C LYS A 184 23.22 20.68 -20.52
N PRO A 185 21.91 20.73 -20.86
CA PRO A 185 21.49 21.25 -22.14
C PRO A 185 22.07 22.66 -22.28
N ARG A 186 22.96 22.83 -23.25
CA ARG A 186 23.47 24.15 -23.62
C ARG A 186 22.25 24.94 -24.03
N LYS A 187 21.86 25.93 -23.21
CA LYS A 187 20.74 26.84 -23.50
C LYS A 187 20.85 27.24 -24.97
N GLN A 188 19.81 26.98 -25.75
CA GLN A 188 19.72 27.47 -27.12
C GLN A 188 19.94 28.99 -27.08
N THR A 189 21.07 29.43 -27.62
CA THR A 189 21.26 30.84 -27.93
C THR A 189 20.21 31.18 -28.96
N ARG A 190 19.18 31.94 -28.57
CA ARG A 190 18.20 32.51 -29.49
C ARG A 190 18.96 33.36 -30.50
N SER A 191 19.26 32.80 -31.67
CA SER A 191 19.79 33.56 -32.79
C SER A 191 18.67 34.45 -33.31
N SER A 192 18.76 35.73 -32.98
CA SER A 192 17.97 36.78 -33.59
C SER A 192 18.32 36.89 -35.07
N CYS A 193 17.49 36.33 -35.95
CA CYS A 193 17.49 36.72 -37.37
C CYS A 193 16.21 37.51 -37.66
N ARG A 194 16.43 38.80 -37.88
CA ARG A 194 15.49 39.77 -38.43
C ARG A 194 15.17 39.45 -39.90
N ASN A 195 13.87 39.57 -40.23
CA ASN A 195 13.28 40.04 -41.50
C ASN A 195 13.53 39.18 -42.76
N HIS A 196 12.60 38.91 -43.69
CA HIS A 196 11.30 39.48 -44.03
C HIS A 196 10.48 38.49 -44.89
N ARG A 197 9.15 38.51 -44.70
CA ARG A 197 8.04 38.37 -45.68
C ARG A 197 8.05 37.20 -46.69
N PHE A 198 7.11 36.28 -46.52
CA PHE A 198 5.91 36.16 -47.38
C PHE A 198 4.92 35.17 -46.75
N CYS A 199 3.66 35.60 -46.55
CA CYS A 199 2.43 34.82 -46.74
C CYS A 199 1.26 35.42 -45.95
N GLN A 200 0.49 36.20 -46.69
CA GLN A 200 -0.98 36.24 -46.74
C GLN A 200 -1.76 36.67 -45.48
N HIS A 201 -2.30 37.88 -45.62
CA HIS A 201 -3.52 38.35 -44.98
C HIS A 201 -4.62 37.27 -44.98
N LYS A 202 -5.04 36.84 -43.78
CA LYS A 202 -6.44 36.50 -43.52
C LYS A 202 -6.91 37.30 -42.32
N ARG A 203 -7.61 38.40 -42.61
CA ARG A 203 -8.39 39.16 -41.63
C ARG A 203 -9.51 38.25 -41.15
N ARG A 204 -9.62 38.03 -39.84
CA ARG A 204 -10.89 37.70 -39.20
C ARG A 204 -11.48 38.96 -38.60
N HIS A 205 -12.80 38.94 -38.47
CA HIS A 205 -13.72 39.68 -37.58
C HIS A 205 -14.85 40.25 -38.43
N ALA A 206 -16.10 40.31 -38.01
CA ALA A 206 -16.89 39.68 -36.97
C ALA A 206 -18.33 40.13 -37.28
N ASN A 207 -19.30 39.29 -36.97
CA ASN A 207 -20.66 39.63 -36.54
C ASN A 207 -21.38 40.86 -37.17
N LYS A 208 -22.40 40.57 -37.96
CA LYS A 208 -23.71 41.23 -37.91
C LYS A 208 -24.78 40.20 -38.23
#